data_AF-A0ABD6AX57-F1
#
_entry.id   AF-A0ABD6AX57-F1
#
_cell.length_a   1.000
_cell.length_b   1.000
_cell.length_c   1.000
_cell.angle_alpha   90.00
_cell.angle_beta   90.00
_cell.angle_gamma   90.00
#
_symmetry.space_group_name_H-M   'P 1'
#
loop_
_entity.id
_entity.type
_entity.pdbx_description
1 polymer ?
#
loop_
_entity_poly.entity_id
_entity_poly.type
_entity_poly.pdbx_seq_one_letter_code
_entity_poly.pdbx_strand_id
1 'polypeptide(L)' 'MPEQHDDLKLPRADLRPNTTGVPMSCLNCGMAFPRRDVSSPIKGELACPSCGGTRIIYQL' A
#
# COMPACT_ATOMS: atom_id res chain seq x y z
N MET A 1 29.74 13.31 29.39
CA MET A 1 29.92 13.13 27.93
C MET A 1 28.77 12.26 27.47
N PRO A 2 27.75 12.78 26.76
CA PRO A 2 26.64 11.94 26.33
C PRO A 2 27.13 11.01 25.20
N GLU A 3 26.84 9.72 25.37
CA GLU A 3 27.18 8.65 24.45
C GLU A 3 26.45 8.89 23.13
N GLN A 4 27.17 9.45 22.15
CA GLN A 4 26.68 9.60 20.79
C GLN A 4 26.48 8.19 20.24
N HIS A 5 25.22 7.77 20.20
CA HIS A 5 24.83 6.55 19.52
C HIS A 5 25.09 6.76 18.04
N ASP A 6 26.21 6.24 17.59
CA ASP A 6 26.68 6.33 16.21
C ASP A 6 25.66 5.63 15.32
N ASP A 7 24.78 6.40 14.66
CA ASP A 7 23.76 5.91 13.73
C ASP A 7 24.35 5.01 12.62
N LEU A 8 25.66 5.08 12.42
CA LEU A 8 26.42 4.23 11.51
C LEU A 8 26.43 2.74 11.92
N LYS A 9 26.16 2.44 13.20
CA LYS A 9 26.11 1.07 13.73
C LYS A 9 24.74 0.42 13.60
N LEU A 10 23.71 1.18 13.21
CA LEU A 10 22.42 0.59 12.88
C LEU A 10 22.63 -0.31 11.66
N PRO A 11 22.29 -1.61 11.75
CA PRO A 11 22.18 -2.41 10.55
C PRO A 11 21.14 -1.72 9.67
N ARG A 12 21.54 -1.28 8.47
CA ARG A 12 20.57 -0.97 7.43
C ARG A 12 19.84 -2.28 7.16
N ALA A 13 18.73 -2.50 7.87
CA ALA A 13 17.88 -3.64 7.63
C ALA A 13 17.56 -3.62 6.13
N ASP A 14 17.83 -4.73 5.44
CA ASP A 14 17.51 -4.92 4.03
C ASP A 14 15.98 -5.03 3.92
N LEU A 15 15.31 -3.91 4.17
CA LEU A 15 13.87 -3.74 4.02
C LEU A 15 13.60 -3.73 2.52
N ARG A 16 13.56 -4.93 1.94
CA ARG A 16 13.02 -5.12 0.61
C ARG A 16 11.53 -4.86 0.71
N PRO A 17 10.99 -3.80 0.10
CA PRO A 17 9.55 -3.66 0.02
C PRO A 17 9.04 -4.92 -0.69
N ASN A 18 8.16 -5.68 -0.04
CA ASN A 18 7.47 -6.77 -0.70
C ASN A 18 6.71 -6.13 -1.88
N THR A 19 7.23 -6.31 -3.10
CA THR A 19 6.72 -5.70 -4.33
C THR A 19 5.35 -6.25 -4.71
N THR A 20 4.91 -7.32 -4.02
CA THR A 20 3.52 -7.74 -3.94
C THR A 20 2.78 -6.67 -3.14
N GLY A 21 2.43 -5.55 -3.79
CA GLY A 21 1.66 -4.48 -3.18
C GLY A 21 0.42 -5.05 -2.49
N VAL A 22 0.04 -4.47 -1.35
CA VAL A 22 -1.06 -4.96 -0.52
C VAL A 22 -2.30 -5.21 -1.39
N PRO A 23 -2.82 -6.44 -1.46
CA PRO A 23 -4.01 -6.73 -2.23
C PRO A 23 -5.19 -5.95 -1.67
N MET A 24 -5.93 -5.29 -2.55
CA MET A 24 -7.15 -4.58 -2.24
C MET A 24 -8.33 -5.30 -2.85
N SER A 25 -9.47 -5.24 -2.16
CA SER A 25 -10.73 -5.86 -2.61
C SER A 25 -11.84 -4.82 -2.67
N CYS A 26 -12.57 -4.79 -3.77
CA CYS A 26 -13.76 -3.95 -3.90
C CYS A 26 -14.99 -4.68 -3.33
N LEU A 27 -15.68 -4.05 -2.39
CA LEU A 27 -16.91 -4.59 -1.79
C LEU A 27 -18.13 -4.52 -2.70
N ASN A 28 -18.09 -3.72 -3.78
CA ASN A 28 -19.21 -3.60 -4.72
C ASN A 28 -19.23 -4.74 -5.73
N CYS A 29 -18.07 -5.13 -6.27
CA CYS A 29 -17.97 -6.18 -7.29
C CYS A 29 -17.23 -7.44 -6.84
N GLY A 30 -16.59 -7.42 -5.65
CA GLY A 30 -15.80 -8.54 -5.12
C GLY A 30 -14.42 -8.72 -5.76
N MET A 31 -14.01 -7.82 -6.66
CA MET A 31 -12.75 -7.96 -7.40
C MET A 31 -11.55 -7.60 -6.50
N ALA A 32 -10.54 -8.46 -6.50
CA ALA A 32 -9.27 -8.24 -5.81
C ALA A 32 -8.19 -7.78 -6.79
N PHE A 33 -7.54 -6.65 -6.49
CA PHE A 33 -6.53 -6.01 -7.32
C PHE A 33 -5.44 -5.38 -6.45
N PRO A 34 -4.19 -5.26 -6.95
CA PRO A 34 -3.13 -4.61 -6.18
C PRO A 34 -3.35 -3.10 -6.14
N ARG A 35 -2.74 -2.43 -5.15
CA ARG A 35 -2.87 -0.97 -4.98
C ARG A 35 -2.54 -0.12 -6.20
N ARG A 36 -1.58 -0.57 -7.00
CA ARG A 36 -1.15 0.13 -8.21
C ARG A 36 -2.24 0.24 -9.28
N ASP A 37 -3.20 -0.69 -9.30
CA ASP A 37 -4.26 -0.74 -10.31
C ASP A 37 -5.47 0.11 -9.93
N VAL A 38 -5.47 0.73 -8.74
CA VAL A 38 -6.47 1.73 -8.40
C VAL A 38 -6.18 3.02 -9.15
N SER A 39 -7.13 3.42 -9.98
CA SER A 39 -7.11 4.69 -10.69
C SER A 39 -8.38 5.47 -10.38
N SER A 40 -8.24 6.69 -9.87
CA SER A 40 -9.34 7.62 -9.66
C SER A 40 -8.96 8.99 -10.24
N PRO A 41 -9.88 9.67 -10.95
CA PRO A 41 -9.67 11.05 -11.38
C PRO A 41 -9.67 12.03 -10.20
N ILE A 42 -10.17 11.62 -9.02
CA ILE A 42 -10.24 12.44 -7.82
C ILE A 42 -9.06 12.09 -6.91
N LYS A 43 -8.21 13.08 -6.64
CA LYS A 43 -7.06 12.92 -5.75
C LYS A 43 -7.53 12.50 -4.35
N GLY A 44 -6.99 11.40 -3.84
CA GLY A 44 -7.30 10.88 -2.50
C GLY A 44 -8.45 9.87 -2.46
N GLU A 45 -9.12 9.61 -3.58
CA GLU A 45 -10.15 8.58 -3.69
C GLU A 45 -9.59 7.32 -4.35
N LEU A 46 -10.01 6.16 -3.87
CA LEU A 46 -9.70 4.87 -4.48
C LEU A 46 -10.96 4.40 -5.21
N ALA A 47 -10.87 4.15 -6.51
CA ALA A 47 -11.96 3.64 -7.32
C ALA A 47 -11.60 2.26 -7.91
N CYS A 48 -12.57 1.35 -7.92
CA CYS A 48 -12.35 0.01 -8.41
C CYS A 48 -12.19 0.06 -9.94
N PRO A 49 -11.11 -0.48 -10.51
CA PRO A 49 -10.91 -0.46 -11.97
C PRO A 49 -11.95 -1.30 -12.74
N SER A 50 -12.65 -2.22 -12.07
CA SER A 50 -13.68 -3.07 -12.70
C SER A 50 -15.06 -2.39 -12.74
N CYS A 51 -15.50 -1.80 -11.63
CA CYS A 51 -16.87 -1.26 -11.51
C CYS A 51 -16.95 0.23 -11.15
N GLY A 52 -15.82 0.90 -10.94
CA GLY A 52 -15.78 2.30 -10.49
C GLY A 52 -16.17 2.53 -9.02
N GLY A 53 -16.52 1.47 -8.28
CA GLY A 53 -16.95 1.58 -6.88
C GLY A 53 -15.83 2.07 -5.96
N THR A 54 -16.17 2.92 -4.99
CA THR A 54 -15.21 3.52 -4.04
C THR A 54 -15.07 2.76 -2.73
N ARG A 55 -15.89 1.71 -2.52
CA ARG A 55 -15.82 0.84 -1.34
C ARG A 55 -14.73 -0.22 -1.53
N ILE A 56 -13.51 0.12 -1.15
CA ILE A 56 -12.33 -0.74 -1.28
C ILE A 56 -11.70 -0.97 0.10
N ILE A 57 -11.34 -2.22 0.40
CA ILE A 57 -10.67 -2.62 1.63
C ILE A 57 -9.32 -3.27 1.32
N TYR A 58 -8.38 -3.22 2.26
CA TYR A 58 -7.16 -4.02 2.20
C TYR A 58 -7.45 -5.45 2.65
N GLN A 59 -6.91 -6.43 1.93
CA GLN A 59 -6.80 -7.79 2.44
C GLN A 59 -5.48 -7.87 3.21
N LEU A 60 -5.59 -7.97 4.54
CA LEU A 60 -4.48 -8.18 5.47
C LEU A 60 -4.11 -9.67 5.52
#